data_AF-A0A7K9PEV4-F1
#
_entry.id   AF-A0A7K9PEV4-F1
#
_cell.length_a   1.000
_cell.length_b   1.000
_cell.length_c   1.000
_cell.angle_alpha   90.00
_cell.angle_beta   90.00
_cell.angle_gamma   90.00
#
_symmetry.space_group_name_H-M   'P 1'
#
loop_
_entity.id
_entity.type
_entity.pdbx_description
1 polymer ?
#
loop_
_entity_poly.entity_id
_entity_poly.type
_entity_poly.pdbx_seq_one_letter_code
_entity_poly.pdbx_strand_id
1 'polypeptide(L)'
;LFQLLNHNVVNDLILLEPLLDALTALEKDSCLLVRVLALRGLGNVASGSPEKVRRHGARLLASMVSGLDDKDDPNNLVALEAMASLSKLLDHLEERDVQSMLLHIAIRIRPFFDSEHADLRRSSIVLFGNLSRFGRADSEVFSEQILNGLATLLLHLQDPCPDVVKACKFALRMCGPGLGCEELREMFGNHLREERGLHYGEFINDVCKFLMRSHPSLLSRLISTNLFYFKSPWRELRAAAPMFIGFLVLHVDEEQGQQVDLDELISGEW
;
A
#
# COMPACT_ATOMS: atom_id res chain seq x y z
N LEU A 1 -14.30 18.28 -20.48
CA LEU A 1 -13.95 18.74 -19.11
C LEU A 1 -12.80 17.95 -18.50
N PHE A 2 -12.91 16.62 -18.36
CA PHE A 2 -11.94 15.80 -17.58
C PHE A 2 -10.52 15.73 -18.14
N GLN A 3 -10.35 15.82 -19.47
CA GLN A 3 -9.02 15.91 -20.12
C GLN A 3 -8.44 17.33 -20.12
N LEU A 4 -9.26 18.35 -19.86
CA LEU A 4 -8.86 19.75 -19.92
C LEU A 4 -7.92 20.11 -18.77
N LEU A 5 -8.11 19.48 -17.59
CA LEU A 5 -7.21 19.61 -16.43
C LEU A 5 -5.81 19.00 -16.64
N ASN A 6 -5.58 18.23 -17.72
CA ASN A 6 -4.24 17.79 -18.11
C ASN A 6 -3.47 18.83 -18.95
N HIS A 7 -4.10 19.96 -19.31
CA HIS A 7 -3.53 20.92 -20.26
C HIS A 7 -3.29 22.27 -19.58
N ASN A 8 -2.11 22.87 -19.82
CA ASN A 8 -1.68 24.19 -19.30
C ASN A 8 -2.61 25.37 -19.65
N VAL A 9 -3.67 25.16 -20.44
CA VAL A 9 -4.67 26.19 -20.78
C VAL A 9 -5.62 26.46 -19.61
N VAL A 10 -5.70 25.55 -18.62
CA VAL A 10 -6.47 25.76 -17.37
C VAL A 10 -5.71 26.60 -16.33
N ASN A 11 -4.55 27.16 -16.71
CA ASN A 11 -3.73 27.97 -15.82
C ASN A 11 -4.41 29.27 -15.38
N ASP A 12 -5.43 29.75 -16.09
CA ASP A 12 -6.23 30.89 -15.64
C ASP A 12 -7.04 30.51 -14.39
N LEU A 13 -6.66 31.08 -13.25
CA LEU A 13 -7.29 30.95 -11.93
C LEU A 13 -8.82 31.11 -11.95
N ILE A 14 -9.36 31.80 -12.96
CA ILE A 14 -10.79 32.11 -13.12
C ILE A 14 -11.63 30.84 -13.35
N LEU A 15 -11.07 29.77 -13.93
CA LEU A 15 -11.80 28.54 -14.22
C LEU A 15 -11.52 27.38 -13.27
N LEU A 16 -10.47 27.43 -12.45
CA LEU A 16 -10.14 26.28 -11.59
C LEU A 16 -11.16 26.08 -10.47
N GLU A 17 -11.52 27.12 -9.71
CA GLU A 17 -12.48 26.98 -8.60
C GLU A 17 -13.84 26.43 -9.08
N PRO A 18 -14.45 27.01 -10.13
CA PRO A 18 -15.72 26.49 -10.65
C PRO A 18 -15.60 25.05 -11.16
N LEU A 19 -14.44 24.66 -11.71
CA LEU A 19 -14.20 23.28 -12.15
C LEU A 19 -14.06 22.32 -10.97
N LEU A 20 -13.35 22.70 -9.91
CA LEU A 20 -13.27 21.90 -8.69
C LEU A 20 -14.65 21.74 -8.06
N ASP A 21 -15.45 22.80 -8.00
CA ASP A 21 -16.84 22.77 -7.51
C ASP A 21 -17.72 21.85 -8.32
N ALA A 22 -17.66 21.96 -9.65
CA ALA A 22 -18.40 21.06 -10.53
C ALA A 22 -17.98 19.59 -10.33
N LEU A 23 -16.68 19.30 -10.23
CA LEU A 23 -16.20 17.94 -10.04
C LEU A 23 -16.57 17.36 -8.68
N THR A 24 -16.44 18.13 -7.60
CA THR A 24 -16.83 17.69 -6.25
C THR A 24 -18.34 17.40 -6.17
N ALA A 25 -19.17 18.17 -6.87
CA ALA A 25 -20.60 17.88 -6.93
C ALA A 25 -20.92 16.53 -7.60
N LEU A 26 -20.10 16.13 -8.59
CA LEU A 26 -20.25 14.87 -9.33
C LEU A 26 -19.79 13.63 -8.55
N GLU A 27 -19.09 13.78 -7.42
CA GLU A 27 -18.71 12.66 -6.56
C GLU A 27 -19.92 11.92 -5.95
N LYS A 28 -21.10 12.56 -5.92
CA LYS A 28 -22.35 11.99 -5.42
C LYS A 28 -23.32 11.57 -6.52
N ASP A 29 -22.85 11.51 -7.76
CA ASP A 29 -23.69 11.12 -8.89
C ASP A 29 -24.09 9.64 -8.79
N SER A 30 -25.33 9.32 -9.19
CA SER A 30 -25.85 7.95 -9.25
C SER A 30 -25.06 7.05 -10.23
N CYS A 31 -24.41 7.65 -11.23
CA CYS A 31 -23.60 6.94 -12.20
C CYS A 31 -22.18 6.75 -11.66
N LEU A 32 -21.81 5.50 -11.41
CA LEU A 32 -20.47 5.12 -10.96
C LEU A 32 -19.35 5.69 -11.85
N LEU A 33 -19.51 5.64 -13.18
CA LEU A 33 -18.50 6.15 -14.11
C LEU A 33 -18.32 7.67 -13.98
N VAL A 34 -19.39 8.42 -13.68
CA VAL A 34 -19.31 9.86 -13.45
C VAL A 34 -18.49 10.15 -12.19
N ARG A 35 -18.70 9.40 -11.10
CA ARG A 35 -17.90 9.51 -9.87
C ARG A 35 -16.42 9.21 -10.13
N VAL A 36 -16.12 8.16 -10.87
CA VAL A 36 -14.74 7.82 -11.28
C VAL A 36 -14.12 8.97 -12.08
N LEU A 37 -14.82 9.49 -13.09
CA LEU A 37 -14.32 10.60 -13.90
C LEU A 37 -14.13 11.89 -13.09
N ALA A 38 -14.99 12.13 -12.10
CA ALA A 38 -14.88 13.25 -11.17
C ALA A 38 -13.57 13.17 -10.37
N LEU A 39 -13.31 12.03 -9.71
CA LEU A 39 -12.07 11.79 -8.96
C LEU A 39 -10.83 11.90 -9.85
N ARG A 40 -10.88 11.31 -11.06
CA ARG A 40 -9.81 11.44 -12.05
C ARG A 40 -9.52 12.90 -12.40
N GLY A 41 -10.57 13.68 -12.61
CA GLY A 41 -10.46 15.12 -12.88
C GLY A 41 -9.75 15.85 -11.74
N LEU A 42 -10.16 15.60 -10.49
CA LEU A 42 -9.55 16.19 -9.31
C LEU A 42 -8.08 15.77 -9.14
N GLY A 43 -7.76 14.49 -9.35
CA GLY A 43 -6.39 13.98 -9.32
C GLY A 43 -5.48 14.60 -10.38
N ASN A 44 -6.01 14.92 -11.56
CA ASN A 44 -5.25 15.53 -12.65
C ASN A 44 -4.83 16.99 -12.38
N VAL A 45 -5.36 17.63 -11.34
CA VAL A 45 -4.87 18.94 -10.88
C VAL A 45 -3.38 18.88 -10.52
N ALA A 46 -2.90 17.73 -10.02
CA ALA A 46 -1.47 17.49 -9.77
C ALA A 46 -0.60 17.69 -11.02
N SER A 47 -1.08 17.26 -12.19
CA SER A 47 -0.32 17.36 -13.44
C SER A 47 -0.51 18.71 -14.13
N GLY A 48 -1.73 19.27 -14.14
CA GLY A 48 -2.03 20.52 -14.85
C GLY A 48 -1.77 21.80 -14.06
N SER A 49 -1.75 21.75 -12.72
CA SER A 49 -1.53 22.92 -11.87
C SER A 49 -0.96 22.53 -10.50
N PRO A 50 0.25 21.92 -10.43
CA PRO A 50 0.84 21.44 -9.18
C PRO A 50 0.97 22.53 -8.11
N GLU A 51 1.30 23.76 -8.51
CA GLU A 51 1.40 24.92 -7.61
C GLU A 51 0.08 25.27 -6.90
N LYS A 52 -1.06 24.88 -7.48
CA LYS A 52 -2.39 25.15 -6.93
C LYS A 52 -2.90 23.99 -6.06
N VAL A 53 -2.31 22.79 -6.14
CA VAL A 53 -2.71 21.64 -5.29
C VAL A 53 -2.61 22.00 -3.81
N ARG A 54 -1.53 22.68 -3.40
CA ARG A 54 -1.32 23.08 -2.00
C ARG A 54 -2.49 23.92 -1.46
N ARG A 55 -3.06 24.81 -2.27
CA ARG A 55 -4.19 25.67 -1.88
C ARG A 55 -5.48 24.90 -1.64
N HIS A 56 -5.68 23.79 -2.37
CA HIS A 56 -6.89 22.97 -2.31
C HIS A 56 -6.64 21.60 -1.68
N GLY A 57 -5.50 21.41 -1.00
CA GLY A 57 -5.00 20.10 -0.59
C GLY A 57 -5.97 19.34 0.30
N ALA A 58 -6.45 19.96 1.37
CA ALA A 58 -7.44 19.38 2.26
C ALA A 58 -8.72 18.93 1.55
N ARG A 59 -9.22 19.72 0.59
CA ARG A 59 -10.41 19.38 -0.21
C ARG A 59 -10.15 18.19 -1.12
N LEU A 60 -9.04 18.23 -1.87
CA LEU A 60 -8.67 17.14 -2.79
C LEU A 60 -8.45 15.84 -2.01
N LEU A 61 -7.79 15.91 -0.85
CA LEU A 61 -7.60 14.77 0.04
C LEU A 61 -8.95 14.22 0.54
N ALA A 62 -9.87 15.08 0.97
CA ALA A 62 -11.20 14.67 1.41
C ALA A 62 -11.99 13.97 0.30
N SER A 63 -11.93 14.47 -0.95
CA SER A 63 -12.53 13.80 -2.11
C SER A 63 -11.96 12.40 -2.34
N MET A 64 -10.63 12.25 -2.27
CA MET A 64 -10.00 10.94 -2.44
C MET A 64 -10.39 9.97 -1.32
N VAL A 65 -10.39 10.42 -0.06
CA VAL A 65 -10.83 9.62 1.09
C VAL A 65 -12.30 9.21 0.93
N SER A 66 -13.18 10.13 0.51
CA SER A 66 -14.58 9.82 0.23
C SER A 66 -14.73 8.75 -0.87
N GLY A 67 -13.87 8.77 -1.90
CA GLY A 67 -13.85 7.75 -2.94
C GLY A 67 -13.41 6.37 -2.44
N LEU A 68 -12.51 6.31 -1.45
CA LEU A 68 -12.14 5.05 -0.77
C LEU A 68 -13.27 4.52 0.12
N ASP A 69 -14.13 5.41 0.62
CA ASP A 69 -15.24 5.07 1.51
C ASP A 69 -16.58 4.88 0.79
N ASP A 70 -16.57 4.90 -0.54
CA ASP A 70 -17.76 4.71 -1.36
C ASP A 70 -18.36 3.31 -1.13
N LYS A 71 -19.57 3.27 -0.58
CA LYS A 71 -20.27 2.02 -0.26
C LYS A 71 -20.98 1.42 -1.48
N ASP A 72 -21.19 2.22 -2.52
CA ASP A 72 -21.92 1.85 -3.73
C ASP A 72 -20.94 1.56 -4.89
N ASP A 73 -19.82 0.89 -4.59
CA ASP A 73 -18.74 0.59 -5.54
C ASP A 73 -18.44 -0.93 -5.59
N PRO A 74 -19.33 -1.75 -6.19
CA PRO A 74 -19.23 -3.22 -6.13
C PRO A 74 -17.96 -3.79 -6.76
N ASN A 75 -17.33 -3.05 -7.69
CA ASN A 75 -16.10 -3.46 -8.37
C ASN A 75 -14.88 -2.64 -7.93
N ASN A 76 -15.00 -1.83 -6.89
CA ASN A 76 -13.93 -0.98 -6.36
C ASN A 76 -13.30 -0.04 -7.41
N LEU A 77 -14.06 0.39 -8.42
CA LEU A 77 -13.57 1.25 -9.50
C LEU A 77 -13.37 2.69 -9.02
N VAL A 78 -14.24 3.17 -8.13
CA VAL A 78 -14.12 4.48 -7.47
C VAL A 78 -12.91 4.43 -6.54
N ALA A 79 -12.77 3.37 -5.74
CA ALA A 79 -11.62 3.17 -4.87
C ALA A 79 -10.30 3.09 -5.65
N LEU A 80 -10.27 2.36 -6.78
CA LEU A 80 -9.10 2.27 -7.65
C LEU A 80 -8.67 3.65 -8.16
N GLU A 81 -9.62 4.43 -8.70
CA GLU A 81 -9.32 5.78 -9.19
C GLU A 81 -8.92 6.73 -8.07
N ALA A 82 -9.55 6.62 -6.88
CA ALA A 82 -9.17 7.38 -5.69
C ALA A 82 -7.72 7.10 -5.29
N MET A 83 -7.30 5.83 -5.24
CA MET A 83 -5.93 5.46 -4.89
C MET A 83 -4.90 5.97 -5.91
N ALA A 84 -5.22 5.84 -7.20
CA ALA A 84 -4.37 6.31 -8.29
C ALA A 84 -4.24 7.83 -8.29
N SER A 85 -5.35 8.55 -8.08
CA SER A 85 -5.40 10.01 -8.01
C SER A 85 -4.71 10.55 -6.76
N LEU A 86 -4.93 9.91 -5.60
CA LEU A 86 -4.25 10.27 -4.36
C LEU A 86 -2.73 10.11 -4.48
N SER A 87 -2.26 9.03 -5.11
CA SER A 87 -0.82 8.81 -5.33
C SER A 87 -0.16 9.94 -6.13
N LYS A 88 -0.86 10.53 -7.10
CA LYS A 88 -0.38 11.71 -7.86
C LYS A 88 -0.37 12.98 -7.00
N LEU A 89 -1.34 13.12 -6.10
CA LEU A 89 -1.52 14.32 -5.28
C LEU A 89 -0.50 14.40 -4.13
N LEU A 90 -0.09 13.26 -3.57
CA LEU A 90 0.75 13.21 -2.36
C LEU A 90 2.02 14.07 -2.46
N ASP A 91 2.69 14.13 -3.62
CA ASP A 91 3.91 14.92 -3.81
C ASP A 91 3.69 16.45 -3.74
N HIS A 92 2.44 16.90 -3.77
CA HIS A 92 2.06 18.31 -3.79
C HIS A 92 1.23 18.75 -2.58
N LEU A 93 0.79 17.80 -1.73
CA LEU A 93 0.02 18.08 -0.52
C LEU A 93 0.92 18.54 0.63
N GLU A 94 0.33 19.30 1.57
CA GLU A 94 1.04 19.62 2.81
C GLU A 94 1.11 18.39 3.71
N GLU A 95 2.29 18.14 4.30
CA GLU A 95 2.53 16.97 5.14
C GLU A 95 1.52 16.85 6.28
N ARG A 96 1.15 17.98 6.91
CA ARG A 96 0.16 18.02 7.99
C ARG A 96 -1.22 17.50 7.57
N ASP A 97 -1.63 17.78 6.34
CA ASP A 97 -2.95 17.39 5.83
C ASP A 97 -2.98 15.87 5.64
N VAL A 98 -1.92 15.32 5.02
CA VAL A 98 -1.78 13.88 4.83
C VAL A 98 -1.66 13.15 6.17
N GLN A 99 -0.86 13.67 7.11
CA GLN A 99 -0.69 13.09 8.44
C GLN A 99 -2.02 12.93 9.19
N SER A 100 -2.94 13.88 9.03
CA SER A 100 -4.25 13.81 9.70
C SER A 100 -5.11 12.61 9.25
N MET A 101 -4.94 12.15 8.00
CA MET A 101 -5.70 11.05 7.39
C MET A 101 -4.85 9.79 7.14
N LEU A 102 -3.56 9.83 7.48
CA LEU A 102 -2.58 8.82 7.12
C LEU A 102 -2.99 7.40 7.51
N LEU A 103 -3.41 7.22 8.77
CA LEU A 103 -3.86 5.92 9.26
C LEU A 103 -5.16 5.46 8.64
N HIS A 104 -6.10 6.38 8.48
CA HIS A 104 -7.38 6.07 7.89
C HIS A 104 -7.18 5.51 6.48
N ILE A 105 -6.37 6.18 5.66
CA ILE A 105 -6.04 5.74 4.31
C ILE A 105 -5.30 4.40 4.35
N ALA A 106 -4.26 4.26 5.18
CA ALA A 106 -3.46 3.03 5.27
C ALA A 106 -4.30 1.80 5.64
N ILE A 107 -5.19 1.93 6.62
CA ILE A 107 -6.11 0.86 7.04
C ILE A 107 -7.10 0.55 5.91
N ARG A 108 -7.64 1.58 5.26
CA ARG A 108 -8.67 1.43 4.22
C ARG A 108 -8.14 0.73 2.98
N ILE A 109 -6.90 0.96 2.59
CA ILE A 109 -6.31 0.38 1.37
C ILE A 109 -5.70 -1.01 1.58
N ARG A 110 -5.37 -1.39 2.83
CA ARG A 110 -4.69 -2.65 3.13
C ARG A 110 -5.42 -3.89 2.59
N PRO A 111 -6.76 -4.03 2.70
CA PRO A 111 -7.47 -5.18 2.12
C PRO A 111 -7.28 -5.33 0.61
N PHE A 112 -6.98 -4.25 -0.12
CA PHE A 112 -6.75 -4.34 -1.56
C PHE A 112 -5.43 -5.00 -1.92
N PHE A 113 -4.50 -5.20 -0.97
CA PHE A 113 -3.24 -5.91 -1.22
C PHE A 113 -3.50 -7.34 -1.68
N ASP A 114 -4.60 -7.96 -1.24
CA ASP A 114 -5.02 -9.31 -1.61
C ASP A 114 -6.20 -9.33 -2.58
N SER A 115 -6.51 -8.20 -3.23
CA SER A 115 -7.60 -8.15 -4.21
C SER A 115 -7.36 -9.13 -5.36
N GLU A 116 -8.42 -9.77 -5.87
CA GLU A 116 -8.32 -10.59 -7.09
C GLU A 116 -7.89 -9.76 -8.30
N HIS A 117 -8.20 -8.46 -8.32
CA HIS A 117 -7.82 -7.55 -9.39
C HIS A 117 -6.40 -7.02 -9.18
N ALA A 118 -5.50 -7.32 -10.12
CA ALA A 118 -4.10 -6.91 -10.05
C ALA A 118 -3.92 -5.38 -9.99
N ASP A 119 -4.80 -4.61 -10.66
CA ASP A 119 -4.76 -3.14 -10.63
C ASP A 119 -5.05 -2.58 -9.24
N LEU A 120 -5.98 -3.19 -8.49
CA LEU A 120 -6.24 -2.82 -7.10
C LEU A 120 -5.03 -3.13 -6.23
N ARG A 121 -4.47 -4.35 -6.31
CA ARG A 121 -3.26 -4.73 -5.57
C ARG A 121 -2.12 -3.74 -5.83
N ARG A 122 -1.80 -3.53 -7.11
CA ARG A 122 -0.76 -2.60 -7.56
C ARG A 122 -1.01 -1.20 -7.01
N SER A 123 -2.19 -0.64 -7.23
CA SER A 123 -2.51 0.74 -6.85
C SER A 123 -2.48 0.94 -5.33
N SER A 124 -3.03 0.00 -4.55
CA SER A 124 -3.00 0.08 -3.09
C SER A 124 -1.58 -0.03 -2.53
N ILE A 125 -0.76 -0.92 -3.08
CA ILE A 125 0.60 -1.14 -2.59
C ILE A 125 1.50 0.06 -2.93
N VAL A 126 1.37 0.63 -4.14
CA VAL A 126 2.07 1.87 -4.49
C VAL A 126 1.66 3.02 -3.58
N LEU A 127 0.35 3.19 -3.34
CA LEU A 127 -0.13 4.24 -2.45
C LEU A 127 0.41 4.05 -1.03
N PHE A 128 0.40 2.83 -0.50
CA PHE A 128 0.94 2.53 0.83
C PHE A 128 2.44 2.88 0.94
N GLY A 129 3.23 2.54 -0.08
CA GLY A 129 4.64 2.93 -0.16
C GLY A 129 4.83 4.45 -0.20
N ASN A 130 3.96 5.20 -0.89
CA ASN A 130 4.03 6.66 -0.89
C ASN A 130 3.67 7.26 0.47
N LEU A 131 2.66 6.69 1.14
CA LEU A 131 2.21 7.12 2.47
C LEU A 131 3.29 6.97 3.55
N SER A 132 4.22 6.01 3.41
CA SER A 132 5.27 5.79 4.41
C SER A 132 6.17 7.01 4.65
N ARG A 133 6.32 7.88 3.64
CA ARG A 133 7.08 9.15 3.74
C ARG A 133 6.47 10.14 4.73
N PHE A 134 5.18 10.01 5.01
CA PHE A 134 4.43 10.88 5.92
C PHE A 134 4.35 10.31 7.33
N GLY A 135 4.81 9.07 7.54
CA GLY A 135 5.00 8.50 8.86
C GLY A 135 6.11 9.28 9.58
N ARG A 136 5.80 9.86 10.74
CA ARG A 136 6.84 10.46 11.59
C ARG A 136 7.75 9.34 12.07
N ALA A 137 9.08 9.55 12.00
CA ALA A 137 10.06 8.55 12.42
C ALA A 137 9.86 8.05 13.87
N ASP A 138 9.32 8.92 14.73
CA ASP A 138 9.05 8.61 16.15
C ASP A 138 7.60 8.14 16.40
N SER A 139 6.77 7.99 15.36
CA SER A 139 5.38 7.55 15.50
C SER A 139 5.28 6.05 15.30
N GLU A 140 5.17 5.31 16.40
CA GLU A 140 4.91 3.86 16.41
C GLU A 140 3.65 3.48 15.61
N VAL A 141 2.72 4.43 15.47
CA VAL A 141 1.40 4.18 14.93
C VAL A 141 1.41 3.85 13.44
N PHE A 142 2.27 4.50 12.63
CA PHE A 142 2.41 4.12 11.22
C PHE A 142 3.37 2.94 11.02
N SER A 143 4.43 2.84 11.83
CA SER A 143 5.31 1.67 11.84
C SER A 143 4.53 0.38 12.07
N GLU A 144 3.53 0.42 12.96
CA GLU A 144 2.63 -0.69 13.18
C GLU A 144 1.77 -1.04 11.95
N GLN A 145 1.39 -0.07 11.12
CA GLN A 145 0.74 -0.37 9.82
C GLN A 145 1.69 -1.06 8.85
N ILE A 146 2.97 -0.66 8.82
CA ILE A 146 4.01 -1.32 8.02
C ILE A 146 4.15 -2.78 8.44
N LEU A 147 4.28 -3.04 9.75
CA LEU A 147 4.44 -4.38 10.28
C LEU A 147 3.20 -5.26 10.01
N ASN A 148 2.00 -4.68 10.08
CA ASN A 148 0.77 -5.39 9.74
C ASN A 148 0.64 -5.74 8.24
N GLY A 149 1.28 -4.97 7.34
CA GLY A 149 1.31 -5.27 5.91
C GLY A 149 2.52 -6.10 5.46
N LEU A 150 3.51 -6.30 6.34
CA LEU A 150 4.82 -6.81 5.96
C LEU A 150 4.78 -8.22 5.37
N ALA A 151 4.06 -9.16 6.00
CA ALA A 151 3.98 -10.53 5.52
C ALA A 151 3.36 -10.61 4.12
N THR A 152 2.22 -9.93 3.92
CA THR A 152 1.54 -9.80 2.62
C THR A 152 2.47 -9.22 1.56
N LEU A 153 3.14 -8.09 1.85
CA LEU A 153 4.07 -7.46 0.91
C LEU A 153 5.24 -8.37 0.52
N LEU A 154 5.80 -9.12 1.47
CA LEU A 154 6.87 -10.09 1.22
C LEU A 154 6.39 -11.24 0.35
N LEU A 155 5.20 -11.80 0.62
CA LEU A 155 4.62 -12.89 -0.18
C LEU A 155 4.29 -12.45 -1.61
N HIS A 156 3.74 -11.24 -1.78
CA HIS A 156 3.46 -10.68 -3.12
C HIS A 156 4.72 -10.28 -3.92
N LEU A 157 5.94 -10.45 -3.39
CA LEU A 157 7.14 -10.51 -4.24
C LEU A 157 7.14 -11.71 -5.19
N GLN A 158 6.24 -12.67 -4.99
CA GLN A 158 5.97 -13.82 -5.87
C GLN A 158 4.62 -13.67 -6.62
N ASP A 159 4.02 -12.48 -6.65
CA ASP A 159 2.74 -12.27 -7.36
C ASP A 159 2.84 -12.65 -8.85
N PRO A 160 1.81 -13.30 -9.43
CA PRO A 160 1.81 -13.65 -10.85
C PRO A 160 1.79 -12.44 -11.79
N CYS A 161 1.37 -11.26 -11.30
CA CYS A 161 1.42 -10.01 -12.05
C CYS A 161 2.75 -9.27 -11.78
N PRO A 162 3.62 -9.09 -12.80
CA PRO A 162 4.91 -8.42 -12.63
C PRO A 162 4.81 -7.00 -12.08
N ASP A 163 3.75 -6.27 -12.42
CA ASP A 163 3.53 -4.91 -11.92
C ASP A 163 3.23 -4.87 -10.42
N VAL A 164 2.59 -5.91 -9.87
CA VAL A 164 2.38 -6.05 -8.42
C VAL A 164 3.70 -6.35 -7.73
N VAL A 165 4.55 -7.21 -8.33
CA VAL A 165 5.91 -7.46 -7.80
C VAL A 165 6.74 -6.17 -7.75
N LYS A 166 6.65 -5.33 -8.79
CA LYS A 166 7.28 -4.00 -8.82
C LYS A 166 6.73 -3.08 -7.72
N ALA A 167 5.41 -3.08 -7.51
CA ALA A 167 4.77 -2.33 -6.43
C ALA A 167 5.25 -2.80 -5.05
N CYS A 168 5.33 -4.10 -4.78
CA CYS A 168 5.85 -4.66 -3.52
C CYS A 168 7.30 -4.26 -3.26
N LYS A 169 8.16 -4.40 -4.28
CA LYS A 169 9.55 -3.94 -4.24
C LYS A 169 9.66 -2.45 -3.90
N PHE A 170 8.81 -1.63 -4.51
CA PHE A 170 8.73 -0.21 -4.21
C PHE A 170 8.29 0.03 -2.75
N ALA A 171 7.15 -0.52 -2.34
CA ALA A 171 6.58 -0.31 -1.01
C ALA A 171 7.54 -0.76 0.10
N LEU A 172 8.14 -1.95 -0.01
CA LEU A 172 9.11 -2.44 0.98
C LEU A 172 10.33 -1.52 1.10
N ARG A 173 10.86 -0.99 -0.01
CA ARG A 173 11.96 0.01 0.05
C ARG A 173 11.53 1.29 0.75
N MET A 174 10.33 1.78 0.46
CA MET A 174 9.81 3.00 1.07
C MET A 174 9.48 2.82 2.55
N CYS A 175 9.06 1.63 2.96
CA CYS A 175 8.72 1.29 4.33
C CYS A 175 9.94 0.88 5.18
N GLY A 176 11.06 0.47 4.56
CA GLY A 176 12.27 0.02 5.25
C GLY A 176 12.74 0.92 6.40
N PRO A 177 12.80 2.26 6.23
CA PRO A 177 13.15 3.17 7.33
C PRO A 177 12.22 3.12 8.55
N GLY A 178 10.94 2.79 8.35
CA GLY A 178 9.94 2.70 9.42
C GLY A 178 9.94 1.38 10.19
N LEU A 179 10.77 0.40 9.79
CA LEU A 179 10.87 -0.89 10.46
C LEU A 179 11.75 -0.87 11.71
N GLY A 180 12.52 0.19 11.98
CA GLY A 180 13.42 0.22 13.12
C GLY A 180 14.56 -0.80 13.09
N CYS A 181 14.87 -1.38 11.91
CA CYS A 181 15.99 -2.32 11.70
C CYS A 181 16.81 -1.87 10.50
N GLU A 182 18.07 -1.49 10.75
CA GLU A 182 18.97 -0.94 9.75
C GLU A 182 19.32 -1.98 8.68
N GLU A 183 19.56 -3.23 9.08
CA GLU A 183 19.89 -4.32 8.18
C GLU A 183 18.76 -4.60 7.18
N LEU A 184 17.50 -4.57 7.64
CA LEU A 184 16.34 -4.70 6.76
C LEU A 184 16.22 -3.51 5.81
N ARG A 185 16.44 -2.29 6.30
CA ARG A 185 16.43 -1.08 5.48
C ARG A 185 17.46 -1.16 4.34
N GLU A 186 18.70 -1.47 4.66
CA GLU A 186 19.78 -1.62 3.67
C GLU A 186 19.49 -2.76 2.70
N MET A 187 19.06 -3.91 3.22
CA MET A 187 18.77 -5.08 2.39
C MET A 187 17.64 -4.80 1.40
N PHE A 188 16.56 -4.16 1.82
CA PHE A 188 15.46 -3.75 0.94
C PHE A 188 15.95 -2.76 -0.12
N GLY A 189 16.73 -1.75 0.28
CA GLY A 189 17.31 -0.76 -0.65
C GLY A 189 18.19 -1.39 -1.74
N ASN A 190 18.95 -2.42 -1.40
CA ASN A 190 19.90 -3.08 -2.30
C ASN A 190 19.27 -4.19 -3.16
N HIS A 191 18.38 -5.00 -2.60
CA HIS A 191 17.85 -6.20 -3.25
C HIS A 191 16.54 -5.98 -4.00
N LEU A 192 15.72 -5.01 -3.58
CA LEU A 192 14.40 -4.76 -4.16
C LEU A 192 14.39 -3.62 -5.19
N ARG A 193 15.52 -3.36 -5.85
CA ARG A 193 15.55 -2.45 -7.01
C ARG A 193 14.65 -3.01 -8.13
N GLU A 194 13.93 -2.12 -8.80
CA GLU A 194 12.83 -2.49 -9.72
C GLU A 194 13.27 -3.53 -10.76
N GLU A 195 14.32 -3.21 -11.52
CA GLU A 195 14.86 -4.05 -12.61
C GLU A 195 15.75 -5.21 -12.14
N ARG A 196 16.02 -5.33 -10.83
CA ARG A 196 16.89 -6.39 -10.30
C ARG A 196 16.11 -7.70 -10.15
N GLY A 197 16.62 -8.80 -10.69
CA GLY A 197 16.11 -10.14 -10.38
C GLY A 197 16.23 -10.45 -8.89
N LEU A 198 15.26 -11.18 -8.34
CA LEU A 198 15.22 -11.53 -6.91
C LEU A 198 15.26 -13.04 -6.74
N HIS A 199 16.27 -13.56 -6.05
CA HIS A 199 16.27 -14.93 -5.53
C HIS A 199 15.44 -14.96 -4.25
N TYR A 200 14.14 -15.24 -4.40
CA TYR A 200 13.17 -15.11 -3.30
C TYR A 200 13.56 -15.91 -2.05
N GLY A 201 13.99 -17.17 -2.22
CA GLY A 201 14.36 -18.04 -1.08
C GLY A 201 15.54 -17.50 -0.26
N GLU A 202 16.60 -17.03 -0.92
CA GLU A 202 17.75 -16.41 -0.24
C GLU A 202 17.34 -15.11 0.44
N PHE A 203 16.58 -14.26 -0.27
CA PHE A 203 16.10 -12.99 0.25
C PHE A 203 15.21 -13.18 1.49
N ILE A 204 14.21 -14.05 1.44
CA ILE A 204 13.27 -14.24 2.55
C ILE A 204 13.95 -14.90 3.76
N ASN A 205 14.93 -15.79 3.53
CA ASN A 205 15.75 -16.34 4.61
C ASN A 205 16.47 -15.24 5.40
N ASP A 206 17.11 -14.30 4.70
CA ASP A 206 17.81 -13.18 5.33
C ASP A 206 16.82 -12.20 5.99
N VAL A 207 15.65 -11.95 5.38
CA VAL A 207 14.57 -11.16 6.00
C VAL A 207 14.17 -11.78 7.34
N CYS A 208 13.87 -13.08 7.37
CA CYS A 208 13.47 -13.79 8.58
C CYS A 208 14.53 -13.70 9.67
N LYS A 209 15.80 -13.90 9.29
CA LYS A 209 16.93 -13.77 10.20
C LYS A 209 16.99 -12.40 10.87
N PHE A 210 16.84 -11.32 10.11
CA PHE A 210 16.86 -9.97 10.69
C PHE A 210 15.59 -9.65 11.47
N LEU A 211 14.41 -10.13 11.04
CA LEU A 211 13.16 -9.96 11.77
C LEU A 211 13.17 -10.67 13.12
N MET A 212 13.62 -11.92 13.20
CA MET A 212 13.64 -12.66 14.47
C MET A 212 14.66 -12.10 15.45
N ARG A 213 15.73 -11.47 14.96
CA ARG A 213 16.70 -10.77 15.81
C ARG A 213 16.21 -9.42 16.32
N SER A 214 15.54 -8.64 15.47
CA SER A 214 15.16 -7.26 15.78
C SER A 214 13.75 -7.14 16.37
N HIS A 215 12.83 -8.02 15.96
CA HIS A 215 11.41 -7.97 16.29
C HIS A 215 10.83 -9.38 16.55
N PRO A 216 11.36 -10.14 17.51
CA PRO A 216 10.92 -11.52 17.77
C PRO A 216 9.44 -11.64 18.14
N SER A 217 8.85 -10.61 18.77
CA SER A 217 7.42 -10.56 19.10
C SER A 217 6.49 -10.61 17.88
N LEU A 218 7.02 -10.42 16.66
CA LEU A 218 6.25 -10.52 15.42
C LEU A 218 5.99 -11.96 14.98
N LEU A 219 6.68 -12.94 15.55
CA LEU A 219 6.66 -14.33 15.09
C LEU A 219 5.23 -14.86 14.92
N SER A 220 4.43 -14.82 16.01
CA SER A 220 3.05 -15.31 15.99
C SER A 220 2.22 -14.59 14.92
N ARG A 221 2.31 -13.25 14.84
CA ARG A 221 1.60 -12.45 13.83
C ARG A 221 1.99 -12.82 12.40
N LEU A 222 3.27 -12.99 12.13
CA LEU A 222 3.79 -13.32 10.79
C LEU A 222 3.38 -14.74 10.38
N ILE A 223 3.37 -15.69 11.32
CA ILE A 223 2.88 -17.05 11.11
C ILE A 223 1.37 -17.02 10.81
N SER A 224 0.54 -16.44 11.69
CA SER A 224 -0.91 -16.38 11.48
C SER A 224 -1.27 -15.70 10.15
N THR A 225 -0.57 -14.63 9.78
CA THR A 225 -0.80 -13.97 8.48
C THR A 225 -0.40 -14.88 7.30
N ASN A 226 0.73 -15.60 7.39
CA ASN A 226 1.17 -16.51 6.34
C ASN A 226 0.23 -17.70 6.13
N LEU A 227 -0.39 -18.20 7.19
CA LEU A 227 -1.26 -19.37 7.13
C LEU A 227 -2.46 -19.14 6.20
N PHE A 228 -3.01 -17.92 6.14
CA PHE A 228 -4.03 -17.56 5.17
C PHE A 228 -3.60 -17.80 3.71
N TYR A 229 -2.31 -17.70 3.41
CA TYR A 229 -1.77 -17.88 2.06
C TYR A 229 -1.58 -19.34 1.65
N PHE A 230 -1.75 -20.30 2.56
CA PHE A 230 -1.74 -21.73 2.20
C PHE A 230 -2.92 -22.06 1.26
N LYS A 231 -4.03 -21.33 1.42
CA LYS A 231 -5.22 -21.37 0.55
C LYS A 231 -5.24 -20.29 -0.54
N SER A 232 -4.16 -19.54 -0.73
CA SER A 232 -4.12 -18.46 -1.73
C SER A 232 -4.55 -18.96 -3.11
N PRO A 233 -5.30 -18.19 -3.93
CA PRO A 233 -5.63 -18.61 -5.29
C PRO A 233 -4.38 -18.73 -6.19
N TRP A 234 -3.30 -18.02 -5.85
CA TRP A 234 -2.05 -18.01 -6.63
C TRP A 234 -1.09 -19.10 -6.15
N ARG A 235 -0.69 -19.98 -7.07
CA ARG A 235 0.20 -21.11 -6.77
C ARG A 235 1.55 -20.66 -6.22
N GLU A 236 2.06 -19.55 -6.74
CA GLU A 236 3.33 -18.96 -6.37
C GLU A 236 3.32 -18.49 -4.90
N LEU A 237 2.23 -17.86 -4.45
CA LEU A 237 2.05 -17.46 -3.04
C LEU A 237 1.82 -18.67 -2.13
N ARG A 238 1.03 -19.67 -2.57
CA ARG A 238 0.88 -20.94 -1.83
C ARG A 238 2.20 -21.67 -1.60
N ALA A 239 3.12 -21.59 -2.56
CA ALA A 239 4.45 -22.19 -2.43
C ALA A 239 5.39 -21.34 -1.55
N ALA A 240 5.28 -20.01 -1.63
CA ALA A 240 6.09 -19.07 -0.86
C ALA A 240 5.75 -19.07 0.65
N ALA A 241 4.49 -19.27 1.02
CA ALA A 241 4.02 -19.22 2.40
C ALA A 241 4.68 -20.25 3.34
N PRO A 242 4.69 -21.57 3.06
CA PRO A 242 5.36 -22.54 3.92
C PRO A 242 6.87 -22.34 3.96
N MET A 243 7.48 -21.87 2.87
CA MET A 243 8.90 -21.50 2.85
C MET A 243 9.19 -20.34 3.80
N PHE A 244 8.35 -19.30 3.79
CA PHE A 244 8.49 -18.16 4.67
C PHE A 244 8.32 -18.58 6.14
N ILE A 245 7.29 -19.36 6.49
CA ILE A 245 7.13 -19.92 7.84
C ILE A 245 8.36 -20.75 8.25
N GLY A 246 8.84 -21.63 7.36
CA GLY A 246 10.02 -22.45 7.62
C GLY A 246 11.26 -21.62 7.97
N PHE A 247 11.49 -20.52 7.27
CA PHE A 247 12.58 -19.59 7.58
C PHE A 247 12.34 -18.75 8.84
N LEU A 248 11.10 -18.39 9.16
CA LEU A 248 10.80 -17.75 10.44
C LEU A 248 11.21 -18.68 11.58
N VAL A 249 10.71 -19.92 11.59
CA VAL A 249 11.02 -20.92 12.62
C VAL A 249 12.52 -21.25 12.68
N LEU A 250 13.21 -21.27 11.54
CA LEU A 250 14.66 -21.53 11.47
C LEU A 250 15.49 -20.52 12.29
N HIS A 251 15.05 -19.26 12.39
CA HIS A 251 15.81 -18.17 13.00
C HIS A 251 15.30 -17.76 14.39
N VAL A 252 14.40 -18.55 14.98
CA VAL A 252 13.82 -18.33 16.30
C VAL A 252 14.63 -19.06 17.36
N ASP A 253 14.93 -18.40 18.49
CA ASP A 253 15.63 -19.02 19.63
C ASP A 253 14.68 -19.95 20.43
N GLU A 254 15.20 -20.90 21.22
CA GLU A 254 14.38 -21.90 21.94
C GLU A 254 13.28 -21.29 22.84
N GLU A 255 13.56 -20.16 23.50
CA GLU A 255 12.57 -19.46 24.34
C GLU A 255 11.45 -18.79 23.51
N GLN A 256 11.79 -18.34 22.30
CA GLN A 256 10.84 -17.71 21.37
C GLN A 256 10.00 -18.77 20.65
N GLY A 257 10.55 -19.98 20.44
CA GLY A 257 9.86 -21.11 19.83
C GLY A 257 8.66 -21.61 20.64
N GLN A 258 8.64 -21.35 21.96
CA GLN A 258 7.49 -21.64 22.83
C GLN A 258 6.27 -20.75 22.55
N GLN A 259 6.44 -19.64 21.83
CA GLN A 259 5.33 -18.78 21.39
C GLN A 259 4.64 -19.30 20.12
N VAL A 260 5.21 -20.32 19.48
CA VAL A 260 4.64 -20.93 18.28
C VAL A 260 3.65 -21.99 18.72
N ASP A 261 2.38 -21.79 18.38
CA ASP A 261 1.38 -22.84 18.49
C ASP A 261 1.66 -23.90 17.40
N LEU A 262 2.41 -24.93 17.80
CA LEU A 262 2.75 -26.06 16.93
C LEU A 262 1.50 -26.84 16.51
N ASP A 263 0.45 -26.84 17.33
CA ASP A 263 -0.80 -27.50 16.99
C ASP A 263 -1.53 -26.75 15.87
N GLU A 264 -1.49 -25.41 15.86
CA GLU A 264 -1.90 -24.61 14.71
C GLU A 264 -1.14 -25.12 13.47
N LEU A 265 0.20 -25.00 13.46
CA LEU A 265 1.08 -25.38 12.33
C LEU A 265 0.84 -26.78 11.76
N ILE A 266 0.59 -27.76 12.64
CA ILE A 266 0.50 -29.19 12.29
C ILE A 266 -0.94 -29.62 12.00
N SER A 267 -1.96 -28.92 12.51
CA SER A 267 -3.37 -29.32 12.39
C SER A 267 -3.84 -29.52 10.95
N GLY A 268 -3.20 -28.86 9.97
CA GLY A 268 -3.55 -29.04 8.56
C GLY A 268 -4.98 -28.60 8.23
N GLU A 269 -5.71 -27.98 9.18
CA GLU A 269 -7.02 -27.36 8.98
C GLU A 269 -6.84 -25.99 8.32
N TRP A 270 -6.02 -25.94 7.28
CA TRP A 270 -5.64 -24.72 6.59
C TRP A 270 -6.49 -24.44 5.40
#